data_AF-A0AAV1I007-F1
#
_entry.id   AF-A0AAV1I007-F1
#
_cell.length_a   1.000
_cell.length_b   1.000
_cell.length_c   1.000
_cell.angle_alpha   90.00
_cell.angle_beta   90.00
_cell.angle_gamma   90.00
#
_symmetry.space_group_name_H-M   'P 1'
#
loop_
_entity.id
_entity.type
_entity.pdbx_description
1 polymer ?
#
loop_
_entity_poly.entity_id
_entity_poly.type
_entity_poly.pdbx_seq_one_letter_code
_entity_poly.pdbx_strand_id
1 'polypeptide(L)'
;MLIDPSVVILRRLKSILNRLSRENYDKLFAEITRLSKQQFEIVDRVIDVILQNIKLSDCFIRLYAILVRDVESHSLWESSAASFADGLTEKCLRDFETFQSVEVRSNLKKRLSDATDCDQKLEIEGRAKRENRAVVQFLGHLFLHDMVRGTTVTGVIERLLAPHPDEDEPDEYNIDYLLAIYTLVLRKLTAADPATVMATNRRIISLLDEAINMRLKFMIQNFVKQNRLC
;
A
#
# COMPACT_ATOMS: atom_id res chain seq x y z
N MET A 1 23.73 -23.27 20.04
CA MET A 1 22.46 -22.56 19.81
C MET A 1 21.80 -23.16 18.59
N LEU A 2 20.69 -23.88 18.77
CA LEU A 2 19.86 -24.35 17.66
C LEU A 2 19.14 -23.13 17.08
N ILE A 3 19.32 -22.87 15.79
CA ILE A 3 18.61 -21.79 15.09
C ILE A 3 17.16 -22.24 14.94
N ASP A 4 16.22 -21.43 15.42
CA ASP A 4 14.78 -21.62 15.21
C ASP A 4 14.49 -21.89 13.72
N PRO A 5 13.92 -23.06 13.35
CA PRO A 5 13.59 -23.40 11.96
C PRO A 5 12.80 -22.31 11.24
N SER A 6 11.92 -21.60 11.96
CA SER A 6 11.13 -20.49 11.45
C SER A 6 12.01 -19.35 10.91
N VAL A 7 13.12 -19.05 11.59
CA VAL A 7 14.06 -17.99 11.18
C VAL A 7 14.76 -18.35 9.87
N VAL A 8 15.08 -19.63 9.66
CA VAL A 8 15.69 -20.11 8.42
C VAL A 8 14.71 -19.97 7.25
N ILE A 9 13.46 -20.36 7.46
CA ILE A 9 12.40 -20.24 6.45
C ILE A 9 12.19 -18.77 6.06
N LEU A 10 12.04 -17.87 7.04
CA LEU A 10 11.81 -16.45 6.78
C LEU A 10 12.99 -15.78 6.07
N ARG A 11 14.23 -16.15 6.41
CA ARG A 11 15.42 -15.68 5.67
C ARG A 11 15.42 -16.16 4.23
N ARG A 12 15.02 -17.41 4.00
CA ARG A 12 14.94 -17.98 2.66
C ARG A 12 13.82 -17.35 1.84
N LEU A 13 12.65 -17.14 2.44
CA LEU A 13 11.55 -16.39 1.83
C LEU A 13 12.01 -14.99 1.43
N LYS A 14 12.65 -14.24 2.34
CA LYS A 14 13.20 -12.92 2.04
C LYS A 14 14.19 -12.95 0.86
N SER A 15 15.06 -13.94 0.80
CA SER A 15 16.00 -14.14 -0.33
C SER A 15 15.29 -14.45 -1.65
N ILE A 16 14.16 -15.17 -1.60
CA ILE A 16 13.32 -15.42 -2.79
C ILE A 16 12.65 -14.12 -3.24
N LEU A 17 12.01 -13.38 -2.33
CA LEU A 17 11.31 -12.13 -2.64
C LEU A 17 12.27 -11.06 -3.21
N ASN A 18 13.48 -10.95 -2.67
CA ASN A 18 14.51 -10.04 -3.19
C ASN A 18 14.93 -10.34 -4.64
N ARG A 19 14.73 -11.57 -5.11
CA ARG A 19 15.05 -12.00 -6.49
C ARG A 19 13.82 -12.04 -7.38
N LEU A 20 12.63 -11.74 -6.85
CA LEU A 20 11.36 -11.90 -7.54
C LEU A 20 11.27 -10.94 -8.73
N SER A 21 11.11 -11.49 -9.92
CA SER A 21 10.91 -10.74 -11.15
C SER A 21 9.87 -11.45 -12.02
N ARG A 22 9.42 -10.78 -13.09
CA ARG A 22 8.50 -11.41 -14.05
C ARG A 22 9.12 -12.62 -14.76
N GLU A 23 10.43 -12.57 -15.03
CA GLU A 23 11.14 -13.60 -15.81
C GLU A 23 11.34 -14.90 -15.04
N ASN A 24 11.48 -14.80 -13.72
CA ASN A 24 11.76 -15.95 -12.86
C ASN A 24 10.59 -16.30 -11.93
N TYR A 25 9.42 -15.69 -12.14
CA TYR A 25 8.26 -15.81 -11.26
C TYR A 25 7.88 -17.26 -11.00
N ASP A 26 7.63 -18.05 -12.05
CA ASP A 26 7.16 -19.45 -11.91
C ASP A 26 8.15 -20.31 -11.11
N LYS A 27 9.45 -20.11 -11.36
CA LYS A 27 10.52 -20.81 -10.64
C LYS A 27 10.52 -20.45 -9.16
N LEU A 28 10.45 -19.15 -8.84
CA LEU A 28 10.49 -18.68 -7.46
C LEU A 28 9.18 -18.97 -6.71
N PHE A 29 8.04 -18.96 -7.39
CA PHE A 29 6.76 -19.37 -6.83
C PHE A 29 6.75 -20.87 -6.47
N ALA A 30 7.35 -21.71 -7.30
CA ALA A 30 7.55 -23.12 -6.95
C ALA A 30 8.46 -23.31 -5.72
N GLU A 31 9.48 -22.47 -5.54
CA GLU A 31 10.29 -22.45 -4.31
C GLU A 31 9.45 -22.05 -3.09
N ILE A 32 8.61 -21.01 -3.21
CA ILE A 32 7.69 -20.57 -2.15
C ILE A 32 6.72 -21.70 -1.76
N THR A 33 6.12 -22.37 -2.74
CA THR A 33 5.20 -23.50 -2.54
C THR A 33 5.87 -24.66 -1.79
N ARG A 34 7.16 -24.93 -2.05
CA ARG A 34 7.91 -25.96 -1.32
C ARG A 34 8.19 -25.54 0.12
N LEU A 35 8.46 -24.26 0.36
CA LEU A 35 8.70 -23.73 1.69
C LEU A 35 7.44 -23.70 2.55
N SER A 36 6.29 -23.37 1.96
CA SER A 36 5.04 -23.22 2.70
C SER A 36 4.55 -24.53 3.32
N LYS A 37 4.81 -25.66 2.65
CA LYS A 37 4.52 -27.02 3.14
C LYS A 37 5.30 -27.43 4.39
N GLN A 38 6.29 -26.64 4.81
CA GLN A 38 7.20 -27.03 5.90
C GLN A 38 6.73 -26.59 7.29
N GLN A 39 5.99 -25.47 7.43
CA GLN A 39 5.44 -25.01 8.73
C GLN A 39 4.25 -24.05 8.55
N PHE A 40 3.12 -24.38 9.18
CA PHE A 40 1.89 -23.58 9.16
C PHE A 40 1.90 -22.42 10.19
N GLU A 41 2.74 -22.48 11.23
CA GLU A 41 2.65 -21.57 12.39
C GLU A 41 3.36 -20.21 12.24
N ILE A 42 3.75 -19.80 11.03
CA ILE A 42 4.56 -18.58 10.81
C ILE A 42 3.93 -17.56 9.86
N VAL A 43 2.63 -17.70 9.56
CA VAL A 43 1.95 -16.89 8.52
C VAL A 43 2.02 -15.40 8.78
N ASP A 44 1.80 -14.96 10.02
CA ASP A 44 1.93 -13.54 10.38
C ASP A 44 3.34 -13.01 10.07
N ARG A 45 4.38 -13.80 10.37
CA ARG A 45 5.77 -13.43 10.07
C ARG A 45 6.05 -13.46 8.56
N VAL A 46 5.37 -14.31 7.80
CA VAL A 46 5.46 -14.35 6.32
C VAL A 46 4.83 -13.09 5.72
N ILE A 47 3.64 -12.72 6.19
CA ILE A 47 2.95 -11.47 5.84
C ILE A 47 3.86 -10.27 6.09
N ASP A 48 4.52 -10.24 7.26
CA ASP A 48 5.46 -9.19 7.63
C ASP A 48 6.62 -9.06 6.65
N VAL A 49 7.20 -10.19 6.25
CA VAL A 49 8.33 -10.21 5.30
C VAL A 49 7.87 -9.73 3.92
N ILE A 50 6.69 -10.13 3.45
CA ILE A 50 6.14 -9.67 2.16
C ILE A 50 5.88 -8.15 2.20
N LEU A 51 5.23 -7.66 3.26
CA LEU A 51 4.91 -6.24 3.39
C LEU A 51 6.17 -5.36 3.50
N GLN A 52 7.19 -5.82 4.22
CA GLN A 52 8.50 -5.16 4.24
C GLN A 52 9.14 -5.10 2.84
N ASN A 53 9.04 -6.16 2.06
CA ASN A 53 9.58 -6.18 0.70
C ASN A 53 8.84 -5.23 -0.24
N ILE A 54 7.51 -5.15 -0.13
CA ILE A 54 6.67 -4.20 -0.87
C ILE A 54 7.10 -2.77 -0.58
N LYS A 55 7.26 -2.41 0.71
CA LYS A 55 7.72 -1.09 1.16
C LYS A 55 9.10 -0.69 0.63
N LEU A 56 9.96 -1.68 0.36
CA LEU A 56 11.30 -1.46 -0.20
C LEU A 56 11.31 -1.41 -1.74
N SER A 57 10.29 -1.96 -2.41
CA SER A 57 10.30 -2.24 -3.85
C SER A 57 9.08 -1.66 -4.58
N ASP A 58 9.07 -0.34 -4.80
CA ASP A 58 7.97 0.37 -5.48
C ASP A 58 7.70 -0.16 -6.91
N CYS A 59 8.73 -0.66 -7.60
CA CYS A 59 8.61 -1.14 -8.99
C CYS A 59 7.91 -2.50 -9.15
N PHE A 60 7.72 -3.27 -8.08
CA PHE A 60 7.24 -4.65 -8.15
C PHE A 60 5.92 -4.88 -7.41
N ILE A 61 5.24 -3.81 -6.96
CA ILE A 61 3.98 -3.89 -6.20
C ILE A 61 2.93 -4.77 -6.91
N ARG A 62 2.77 -4.60 -8.22
CA ARG A 62 1.87 -5.44 -9.03
C ARG A 62 2.23 -6.92 -8.97
N LEU A 63 3.52 -7.26 -9.00
CA LEU A 63 3.99 -8.64 -8.95
C LEU A 63 3.72 -9.27 -7.58
N TYR A 64 3.86 -8.50 -6.50
CA TYR A 64 3.48 -8.96 -5.16
C TYR A 64 1.98 -9.22 -5.04
N ALA A 65 1.11 -8.45 -5.69
CA ALA A 65 -0.33 -8.71 -5.65
C ALA A 65 -0.70 -10.01 -6.40
N ILE A 66 0.00 -10.29 -7.51
CA ILE A 66 -0.11 -11.59 -8.21
C ILE A 66 0.37 -12.73 -7.31
N LEU A 67 1.49 -12.54 -6.60
CA LEU A 67 1.98 -13.51 -5.62
C LEU A 67 0.93 -13.82 -4.55
N VAL A 68 0.30 -12.81 -3.97
CA VAL A 68 -0.74 -13.01 -2.95
C VAL A 68 -1.92 -13.79 -3.50
N ARG A 69 -2.40 -13.45 -4.71
CA ARG A 69 -3.47 -14.20 -5.37
C ARG A 69 -3.09 -15.67 -5.55
N ASP A 70 -1.87 -15.95 -6.00
CA ASP A 70 -1.44 -17.32 -6.27
C ASP A 70 -1.23 -18.10 -4.97
N VAL A 71 -0.71 -17.45 -3.93
CA VAL A 71 -0.60 -17.99 -2.57
C VAL A 71 -1.97 -18.39 -2.02
N GLU A 72 -2.95 -17.51 -2.14
CA GLU A 72 -4.34 -17.74 -1.71
C GLU A 72 -4.97 -18.90 -2.50
N SER A 73 -4.83 -18.86 -3.82
CA SER A 73 -5.42 -19.87 -4.73
C SER A 73 -4.87 -21.29 -4.51
N HIS A 74 -3.63 -21.41 -4.04
CA HIS A 74 -3.01 -22.70 -3.72
C HIS A 74 -3.09 -23.05 -2.23
N SER A 75 -3.74 -22.21 -1.41
CA SER A 75 -3.86 -22.35 0.04
C SER A 75 -2.50 -22.67 0.69
N LEU A 76 -1.46 -21.94 0.28
CA LEU A 76 -0.08 -22.26 0.67
C LEU A 76 0.17 -22.10 2.17
N TRP A 77 -0.57 -21.21 2.82
CA TRP A 77 -0.44 -20.89 4.23
C TRP A 77 -1.83 -20.75 4.87
N GLU A 78 -2.04 -21.40 6.00
CA GLU A 78 -3.26 -21.26 6.81
C GLU A 78 -3.12 -20.05 7.73
N SER A 79 -3.90 -19.00 7.50
CA SER A 79 -3.91 -17.81 8.35
C SER A 79 -4.85 -18.00 9.55
N SER A 80 -4.56 -17.30 10.64
CA SER A 80 -5.51 -17.12 11.75
C SER A 80 -6.68 -16.19 11.37
N ALA A 81 -6.51 -15.37 10.34
CA ALA A 81 -7.57 -14.63 9.68
C ALA A 81 -8.41 -15.55 8.78
N ALA A 82 -9.51 -15.04 8.24
CA ALA A 82 -10.36 -15.83 7.34
C ALA A 82 -9.64 -16.27 6.05
N SER A 83 -8.62 -15.51 5.61
CA SER A 83 -7.74 -15.82 4.48
C SER A 83 -6.35 -15.21 4.64
N PHE A 84 -5.37 -15.66 3.84
CA PHE A 84 -4.05 -15.03 3.81
C PHE A 84 -4.13 -13.59 3.32
N ALA A 85 -4.98 -13.34 2.32
CA ALA A 85 -5.26 -12.02 1.79
C ALA A 85 -5.89 -11.08 2.84
N ASP A 86 -6.79 -11.58 3.71
CA ASP A 86 -7.38 -10.79 4.79
C ASP A 86 -6.33 -10.37 5.82
N GLY A 87 -5.49 -11.31 6.29
CA GLY A 87 -4.43 -10.98 7.26
C GLY A 87 -3.42 -9.96 6.73
N LEU A 88 -3.06 -10.07 5.45
CA LEU A 88 -2.21 -9.10 4.77
C LEU A 88 -2.90 -7.73 4.62
N THR A 89 -4.19 -7.73 4.25
CA THR A 89 -4.99 -6.51 4.11
C THR A 89 -5.11 -5.78 5.43
N GLU A 90 -5.46 -6.48 6.51
CA GLU A 90 -5.52 -5.91 7.86
C GLU A 90 -4.20 -5.27 8.27
N LYS A 91 -3.08 -5.92 7.95
CA LYS A 91 -1.76 -5.35 8.26
C LYS A 91 -1.45 -4.11 7.43
N CYS A 92 -1.82 -4.10 6.14
CA CYS A 92 -1.70 -2.91 5.30
C CYS A 92 -2.54 -1.74 5.82
N LEU A 93 -3.76 -2.01 6.29
CA LEU A 93 -4.64 -0.99 6.88
C LEU A 93 -4.07 -0.46 8.19
N ARG A 94 -3.59 -1.33 9.09
CA ARG A 94 -2.91 -0.92 10.33
C ARG A 94 -1.69 -0.05 10.04
N ASP A 95 -0.87 -0.44 9.06
CA ASP A 95 0.29 0.36 8.67
C ASP A 95 -0.16 1.72 8.13
N PHE A 96 -1.16 1.76 7.24
CA PHE A 96 -1.72 3.01 6.72
C PHE A 96 -2.26 3.91 7.84
N GLU A 97 -3.07 3.40 8.75
CA GLU A 97 -3.61 4.15 9.89
C GLU A 97 -2.51 4.65 10.83
N THR A 98 -1.49 3.83 11.09
CA THR A 98 -0.31 4.21 11.87
C THR A 98 0.38 5.41 11.24
N PHE A 99 0.55 5.42 9.92
CA PHE A 99 1.14 6.55 9.20
C PHE A 99 0.26 7.80 9.21
N GLN A 100 -1.06 7.65 9.25
CA GLN A 100 -2.01 8.75 9.38
C GLN A 100 -2.18 9.24 10.82
N SER A 101 -1.53 8.60 11.81
CA SER A 101 -1.64 9.01 13.21
C SER A 101 -0.89 10.30 13.49
N VAL A 102 -1.47 11.12 14.38
CA VAL A 102 -0.86 12.37 14.89
C VAL A 102 0.54 12.10 15.44
N GLU A 103 0.70 10.99 16.19
CA GLU A 103 1.95 10.61 16.82
C GLU A 103 3.07 10.36 15.79
N VAL A 104 2.81 9.54 14.77
CA VAL A 104 3.82 9.22 13.75
C VAL A 104 4.16 10.43 12.89
N ARG A 105 3.16 11.25 12.52
CA ARG A 105 3.40 12.48 11.75
C ARG A 105 4.18 13.51 12.59
N SER A 106 3.87 13.67 13.87
CA SER A 106 4.62 14.54 14.79
C SER A 106 6.06 14.05 14.96
N ASN A 107 6.26 12.75 15.16
CA ASN A 107 7.59 12.15 15.23
C ASN A 107 8.39 12.33 13.92
N LEU A 108 7.74 12.24 12.76
CA LEU A 108 8.37 12.53 11.47
C LEU A 108 8.79 13.99 11.37
N LYS A 109 7.90 14.94 11.71
CA LYS A 109 8.20 16.38 11.75
C LYS A 109 9.38 16.68 12.68
N LYS A 110 9.44 16.06 13.86
CA LYS A 110 10.56 16.19 14.80
C LYS A 110 11.87 15.63 14.24
N ARG A 111 11.84 14.44 13.63
CA ARG A 111 13.04 13.87 12.98
C ARG A 111 13.57 14.74 11.84
N LEU A 112 12.68 15.42 11.11
CA LEU A 112 13.04 16.37 10.06
C LEU A 112 13.59 17.69 10.63
N SER A 113 13.14 18.13 11.81
CA SER A 113 13.73 19.29 12.49
C SER A 113 15.11 18.98 13.05
N ASP A 114 15.30 17.77 13.57
CA ASP A 114 16.55 17.34 14.22
C ASP A 114 17.67 16.99 13.22
N ALA A 115 17.32 16.69 11.96
CA ALA A 115 18.27 16.40 10.90
C ALA A 115 19.10 17.65 10.52
N THR A 116 20.42 17.51 10.51
CA THR A 116 21.35 18.65 10.36
C THR A 116 21.68 19.01 8.92
N ASP A 117 21.59 18.06 7.99
CA ASP A 117 21.86 18.29 6.57
C ASP A 117 20.64 17.98 5.67
N CYS A 118 20.67 18.52 4.45
CA CYS A 118 19.57 18.42 3.49
C CYS A 118 19.35 16.99 3.00
N ASP A 119 20.41 16.21 2.82
CA ASP A 119 20.33 14.85 2.26
C ASP A 119 19.64 13.90 3.25
N GLN A 120 19.95 14.04 4.53
CA GLN A 120 19.30 13.29 5.60
C GLN A 120 17.79 13.59 5.67
N LYS A 121 17.39 14.86 5.50
CA LYS A 121 15.96 15.25 5.45
C LYS A 121 15.26 14.60 4.27
N LEU A 122 15.85 14.70 3.08
CA LEU A 122 15.32 14.10 1.86
C LEU A 122 15.23 12.57 1.96
N GLU A 123 16.18 11.91 2.62
CA GLU A 123 16.13 10.47 2.84
C GLU A 123 15.00 10.08 3.81
N ILE A 124 14.88 10.76 4.95
CA ILE A 124 13.85 10.49 5.96
C ILE A 124 12.45 10.69 5.37
N GLU A 125 12.22 11.85 4.76
CA GLU A 125 10.94 12.21 4.15
C GLU A 125 10.63 11.31 2.95
N GLY A 126 11.60 11.14 2.06
CA GLY A 126 11.47 10.31 0.86
C GLY A 126 11.20 8.84 1.20
N ARG A 127 11.83 8.32 2.26
CA ARG A 127 11.58 6.94 2.72
C ARG A 127 10.16 6.79 3.25
N ALA A 128 9.73 7.65 4.18
CA ALA A 128 8.37 7.61 4.71
C ALA A 128 7.33 7.72 3.59
N LYS A 129 7.58 8.62 2.63
CA LYS A 129 6.72 8.79 1.46
C LYS A 129 6.60 7.52 0.61
N ARG A 130 7.75 6.91 0.26
CA ARG A 130 7.78 5.69 -0.57
C ARG A 130 7.10 4.52 0.12
N GLU A 131 7.36 4.31 1.41
CA GLU A 131 6.76 3.20 2.16
C GLU A 131 5.23 3.33 2.23
N ASN A 132 4.71 4.54 2.47
CA ASN A 132 3.26 4.79 2.55
C ASN A 132 2.57 4.63 1.21
N ARG A 133 3.17 5.23 0.17
CA ARG A 133 2.68 5.12 -1.20
C ARG A 133 2.60 3.67 -1.64
N ALA A 134 3.62 2.87 -1.33
CA ALA A 134 3.66 1.46 -1.68
C ALA A 134 2.52 0.67 -1.02
N VAL A 135 2.24 0.92 0.27
CA VAL A 135 1.13 0.27 0.99
C VAL A 135 -0.22 0.63 0.35
N VAL A 136 -0.45 1.91 0.06
CA VAL A 136 -1.71 2.39 -0.54
C VAL A 136 -1.88 1.82 -1.96
N GLN A 137 -0.85 1.87 -2.80
CA GLN A 137 -0.92 1.29 -4.15
C GLN A 137 -1.08 -0.23 -4.12
N PHE A 138 -0.47 -0.90 -3.15
CA PHE A 138 -0.60 -2.34 -2.98
C PHE A 138 -2.04 -2.77 -2.69
N LEU A 139 -2.75 -2.05 -1.81
CA LEU A 139 -4.18 -2.27 -1.57
C LEU A 139 -5.00 -2.13 -2.87
N GLY A 140 -4.69 -1.14 -3.70
CA GLY A 140 -5.31 -0.99 -5.02
C GLY A 140 -5.03 -2.18 -5.95
N HIS A 141 -3.79 -2.69 -5.95
CA HIS A 141 -3.44 -3.88 -6.75
C HIS A 141 -4.10 -5.16 -6.24
N LEU A 142 -4.22 -5.34 -4.92
CA LEU A 142 -4.98 -6.45 -4.33
C LEU A 142 -6.45 -6.38 -4.79
N PHE A 143 -7.03 -5.19 -4.84
CA PHE A 143 -8.41 -5.02 -5.28
C PHE A 143 -8.60 -5.41 -6.74
N LEU A 144 -7.65 -5.07 -7.61
CA LEU A 144 -7.69 -5.50 -9.01
C LEU A 144 -7.68 -7.03 -9.16
N HIS A 145 -7.08 -7.76 -8.21
CA HIS A 145 -7.02 -9.21 -8.15
C HIS A 145 -8.10 -9.87 -7.26
N ASP A 146 -9.10 -9.10 -6.80
CA ASP A 146 -10.19 -9.59 -5.94
C ASP A 146 -9.73 -10.13 -4.58
N MET A 147 -8.53 -9.70 -4.12
CA MET A 147 -7.93 -10.08 -2.84
C MET A 147 -8.31 -9.15 -1.68
N VAL A 148 -9.03 -8.07 -1.97
CA VAL A 148 -9.56 -7.15 -0.96
C VAL A 148 -10.89 -6.58 -1.46
N ARG A 149 -11.79 -6.27 -0.53
CA ARG A 149 -13.13 -5.74 -0.83
C ARG A 149 -13.05 -4.30 -1.34
N GLY A 150 -13.98 -3.92 -2.23
CA GLY A 150 -14.11 -2.55 -2.73
C GLY A 150 -14.41 -1.53 -1.62
N THR A 151 -15.13 -1.93 -0.58
CA THR A 151 -15.42 -1.09 0.60
C THR A 151 -14.14 -0.70 1.35
N THR A 152 -13.18 -1.61 1.47
CA THR A 152 -11.87 -1.33 2.08
C THR A 152 -11.10 -0.29 1.28
N VAL A 153 -11.03 -0.44 -0.04
CA VAL A 153 -10.34 0.53 -0.91
C VAL A 153 -11.02 1.89 -0.90
N THR A 154 -12.35 1.91 -0.92
CA THR A 154 -13.15 3.14 -0.82
C THR A 154 -12.87 3.84 0.52
N GLY A 155 -12.84 3.12 1.64
CA GLY A 155 -12.51 3.69 2.95
C GLY A 155 -11.10 4.30 3.01
N VAL A 156 -10.11 3.68 2.34
CA VAL A 156 -8.76 4.28 2.22
C VAL A 156 -8.80 5.57 1.40
N ILE A 157 -9.53 5.58 0.28
CA ILE A 157 -9.72 6.78 -0.56
C ILE A 157 -10.38 7.91 0.23
N GLU A 158 -11.45 7.61 0.98
CA GLU A 158 -12.13 8.57 1.84
C GLU A 158 -11.21 9.12 2.93
N ARG A 159 -10.38 8.27 3.53
CA ARG A 159 -9.42 8.69 4.56
C ARG A 159 -8.32 9.59 3.99
N LEU A 160 -7.88 9.35 2.76
CA LEU A 160 -6.90 10.21 2.06
C LEU A 160 -7.50 11.56 1.63
N LEU A 161 -8.81 11.61 1.38
CA LEU A 161 -9.55 12.83 1.06
C LEU A 161 -9.88 13.69 2.28
N ALA A 162 -9.85 13.10 3.48
CA ALA A 162 -10.13 13.81 4.72
C ALA A 162 -8.91 14.67 5.12
N PRO A 163 -9.11 15.95 5.51
CA PRO A 163 -8.05 16.71 6.14
C PRO A 163 -7.62 16.04 7.44
N HIS A 164 -6.35 16.19 7.79
CA HIS A 164 -5.86 15.67 9.05
C HIS A 164 -6.45 16.50 10.21
N PRO A 165 -6.74 15.91 11.39
CA PRO A 165 -7.41 16.61 12.49
C PRO A 165 -6.76 17.94 12.92
N ASP A 166 -5.46 18.09 12.69
CA ASP A 166 -4.66 19.26 13.09
C ASP A 166 -4.30 20.19 11.91
N GLU A 167 -4.83 19.93 10.71
CA GLU A 167 -4.45 20.66 9.48
C GLU A 167 -5.71 21.12 8.73
N ASP A 168 -5.79 22.42 8.43
CA ASP A 168 -6.90 23.02 7.67
C ASP A 168 -6.81 22.71 6.16
N GLU A 169 -5.60 22.42 5.66
CA GLU A 169 -5.35 22.06 4.27
C GLU A 169 -5.18 20.54 4.09
N PRO A 170 -5.60 19.97 2.94
CA PRO A 170 -5.28 18.60 2.57
C PRO A 170 -3.76 18.38 2.49
N ASP A 171 -3.29 17.29 3.09
CA ASP A 171 -1.87 16.91 3.04
C ASP A 171 -1.45 16.56 1.60
N GLU A 172 -0.32 17.13 1.17
CA GLU A 172 0.16 16.93 -0.21
C GLU A 172 0.44 15.46 -0.54
N TYR A 173 0.99 14.70 0.41
CA TYR A 173 1.29 13.31 0.20
C TYR A 173 0.02 12.45 0.15
N ASN A 174 -0.97 12.75 0.99
CA ASN A 174 -2.26 12.09 0.92
C ASN A 174 -2.92 12.30 -0.44
N ILE A 175 -2.85 13.50 -1.00
CA ILE A 175 -3.32 13.74 -2.37
C ILE A 175 -2.51 12.94 -3.39
N ASP A 176 -1.17 12.92 -3.32
CA ASP A 176 -0.35 12.08 -4.22
C ASP A 176 -0.72 10.59 -4.15
N TYR A 177 -0.94 10.05 -2.95
CA TYR A 177 -1.35 8.66 -2.76
C TYR A 177 -2.77 8.40 -3.27
N LEU A 178 -3.69 9.32 -3.01
CA LEU A 178 -5.06 9.29 -3.51
C LEU A 178 -5.08 9.20 -5.03
N LEU A 179 -4.39 10.11 -5.71
CA LEU A 179 -4.36 10.13 -7.17
C LEU A 179 -3.73 8.84 -7.72
N ALA A 180 -2.71 8.31 -7.05
CA ALA A 180 -2.05 7.05 -7.44
C ALA A 180 -2.98 5.83 -7.32
N ILE A 181 -3.64 5.64 -6.18
CA ILE A 181 -4.58 4.50 -6.02
C ILE A 181 -5.81 4.70 -6.88
N TYR A 182 -6.37 5.91 -6.93
CA TYR A 182 -7.61 6.18 -7.66
C TYR A 182 -7.43 5.93 -9.16
N THR A 183 -6.31 6.36 -9.77
CA THR A 183 -5.98 6.00 -11.17
C THR A 183 -6.02 4.49 -11.40
N LEU A 184 -5.46 3.73 -10.46
CA LEU A 184 -5.32 2.29 -10.58
C LEU A 184 -6.68 1.58 -10.52
N VAL A 185 -7.56 2.00 -9.62
CA VAL A 185 -8.80 1.29 -9.31
C VAL A 185 -10.05 1.88 -9.95
N LEU A 186 -9.99 3.11 -10.48
CA LEU A 186 -11.14 3.88 -10.98
C LEU A 186 -12.06 3.06 -11.86
N ARG A 187 -11.52 2.35 -12.86
CA ARG A 187 -12.33 1.55 -13.79
C ARG A 187 -13.08 0.42 -13.10
N LYS A 188 -12.41 -0.33 -12.23
CA LYS A 188 -13.01 -1.46 -11.52
C LYS A 188 -14.01 -0.99 -10.46
N LEU A 189 -13.70 0.10 -9.74
CA LEU A 189 -14.66 0.73 -8.82
C LEU A 189 -15.88 1.28 -9.56
N THR A 190 -15.71 1.93 -10.72
CA THR A 190 -16.84 2.47 -11.51
C THR A 190 -17.77 1.36 -11.95
N ALA A 191 -17.23 0.20 -12.34
CA ALA A 191 -18.05 -0.95 -12.73
C ALA A 191 -18.80 -1.56 -11.52
N ALA A 192 -18.25 -1.48 -10.32
CA ALA A 192 -18.83 -2.06 -9.11
C ALA A 192 -19.83 -1.11 -8.40
N ASP A 193 -19.49 0.17 -8.29
CA ASP A 193 -20.27 1.21 -7.60
C ASP A 193 -20.09 2.59 -8.26
N PRO A 194 -20.84 2.88 -9.33
CA PRO A 194 -20.77 4.16 -10.02
C PRO A 194 -21.17 5.35 -9.12
N ALA A 195 -22.10 5.17 -8.19
CA ALA A 195 -22.65 6.25 -7.37
C ALA A 195 -21.59 6.79 -6.39
N THR A 196 -20.90 5.88 -5.70
CA THR A 196 -19.79 6.24 -4.82
C THR A 196 -18.66 6.89 -5.61
N VAL A 197 -18.30 6.35 -6.78
CA VAL A 197 -17.29 6.96 -7.66
C VAL A 197 -17.66 8.39 -8.07
N MET A 198 -18.93 8.64 -8.43
CA MET A 198 -19.37 10.00 -8.75
C MET A 198 -19.27 10.95 -7.55
N ALA A 199 -19.59 10.48 -6.33
CA ALA A 199 -19.42 11.27 -5.12
C ALA A 199 -17.93 11.58 -4.85
N THR A 200 -17.05 10.59 -4.99
CA THR A 200 -15.59 10.76 -4.87
C THR A 200 -15.05 11.75 -5.92
N ASN A 201 -15.48 11.64 -7.19
CA ASN A 201 -15.09 12.57 -8.24
C ASN A 201 -15.47 14.02 -7.90
N ARG A 202 -16.71 14.24 -7.43
CA ARG A 202 -17.15 15.58 -6.98
C ARG A 202 -16.29 16.10 -5.84
N ARG A 203 -15.95 15.26 -4.87
CA ARG A 203 -15.07 15.64 -3.76
C ARG A 203 -13.67 16.02 -4.24
N ILE A 204 -13.08 15.24 -5.16
CA ILE A 204 -11.76 15.55 -5.76
C ILE A 204 -11.81 16.89 -6.50
N ILE A 205 -12.87 17.13 -7.28
CA ILE A 205 -13.04 18.38 -8.02
C ILE A 205 -13.19 19.55 -7.06
N SER A 206 -13.96 19.41 -5.98
CA SER A 206 -14.20 20.50 -5.02
C SER A 206 -12.93 20.95 -4.29
N LEU A 207 -11.88 20.10 -4.20
CA LEU A 207 -10.57 20.51 -3.68
C LEU A 207 -9.95 21.66 -4.49
N LEU A 208 -10.31 21.83 -5.76
CA LEU A 208 -9.79 22.92 -6.60
C LEU A 208 -10.32 24.30 -6.21
N ASP A 209 -11.46 24.33 -5.51
CA ASP A 209 -12.13 25.53 -5.01
C ASP A 209 -11.66 25.89 -3.59
N GLU A 210 -10.97 24.96 -2.90
CA GLU A 210 -10.38 25.19 -1.58
C GLU A 210 -9.10 26.03 -1.67
N ALA A 211 -8.73 26.65 -0.54
CA ALA A 211 -7.49 27.40 -0.41
C ALA A 211 -6.29 26.45 -0.25
N ILE A 212 -5.91 25.80 -1.36
CA ILE A 212 -4.75 24.90 -1.43
C ILE A 212 -3.58 25.53 -2.18
N ASN A 213 -2.36 25.06 -1.91
CA ASN A 213 -1.18 25.53 -2.61
C ASN A 213 -1.22 25.24 -4.13
N MET A 214 -0.49 26.04 -4.93
CA MET A 214 -0.52 25.94 -6.40
C MET A 214 -0.12 24.57 -6.93
N ARG A 215 0.85 23.91 -6.26
CA ARG A 215 1.35 22.60 -6.70
C ARG A 215 0.27 21.54 -6.60
N LEU A 216 -0.47 21.50 -5.49
CA LEU A 216 -1.64 20.62 -5.33
C LEU A 216 -2.72 20.91 -6.35
N LYS A 217 -3.01 22.20 -6.56
CA LYS A 217 -3.99 22.62 -7.57
C LYS A 217 -3.63 22.10 -8.96
N PHE A 218 -2.36 22.22 -9.36
CA PHE A 218 -1.90 21.67 -10.64
C PHE A 218 -1.97 20.14 -10.70
N MET A 219 -1.60 19.44 -9.63
CA MET A 219 -1.70 17.97 -9.57
C MET A 219 -3.14 17.49 -9.78
N ILE A 220 -4.09 18.08 -9.04
CA ILE A 220 -5.51 17.73 -9.12
C ILE A 220 -6.09 18.12 -10.48
N GLN A 221 -5.78 19.32 -11.01
CA GLN A 221 -6.25 19.73 -12.34
C GLN A 221 -5.76 18.79 -13.45
N ASN A 222 -4.50 18.38 -13.41
CA ASN A 222 -3.95 17.44 -14.38
C ASN A 222 -4.65 16.08 -14.27
N PHE A 223 -4.88 15.61 -13.04
CA PHE A 223 -5.59 14.37 -12.79
C PHE A 223 -7.03 14.38 -13.33
N VAL A 224 -7.80 15.42 -13.01
CA VAL A 224 -9.18 15.62 -13.47
C VAL A 224 -9.24 15.60 -15.00
N LYS A 225 -8.32 16.32 -15.66
CA LYS A 225 -8.23 16.37 -17.13
C LYS A 225 -7.87 15.01 -17.74
N GLN A 226 -6.86 14.34 -17.20
CA GLN A 226 -6.38 13.05 -17.71
C GLN A 226 -7.44 11.95 -17.59
N ASN A 227 -8.15 11.91 -16.47
CA ASN A 227 -9.17 10.89 -16.20
C ASN A 227 -10.58 11.31 -16.64
N ARG A 228 -10.74 12.53 -17.17
CA ARG A 228 -12.02 13.10 -17.61
C ARG A 228 -13.10 12.98 -16.53
N LEU A 229 -12.75 13.38 -15.31
CA LEU A 229 -13.73 13.42 -14.23
C LEU A 229 -14.73 14.54 -14.54
N CYS A 230 -16.01 14.21 -14.48
CA CYS A 230 -17.14 15.11 -14.69
C CYS A 230 -17.91 15.30 -13.39
#